data_AF-A0A975G0L4-F1
#
_entry.id   AF-A0A975G0L4-F1
#
_cell.length_a   1.000
_cell.length_b   1.000
_cell.length_c   1.000
_cell.angle_alpha   90.00
_cell.angle_beta   90.00
_cell.angle_gamma   90.00
#
_symmetry.space_group_name_H-M   'P 1'
#
loop_
_entity.id
_entity.type
_entity.pdbx_description
1 polymer ?
#
loop_
_entity_poly.entity_id
_entity_poly.type
_entity_poly.pdbx_seq_one_letter_code
_entity_poly.pdbx_strand_id
1 'polypeptide(L)'
;MGELLSSPRLKSARHSVADLRFVRALDVLQAQAAELVSQPGRHFGAFSEQGPQQGVYLFSEGDDHLFVGRTSRLYQRLMNHCRGSAHTNRSALKLKVMLADSRFSVPVSRKTGWEDIFKDQGFGVAFEAAKTRINKMQIRFVEERDSLNRYLLEAYCAVAFDARYSDIDIELR
;
A
#
# COMPACT_ATOMS: atom_id res chain seq x y z
N MET A 1 35.94 -37.47 -14.51
CA MET A 1 35.05 -36.37 -14.94
C MET A 1 33.95 -36.21 -13.91
N GLY A 2 33.82 -35.02 -13.34
CA GLY A 2 32.65 -34.60 -12.56
C GLY A 2 32.85 -34.52 -11.05
N GLU A 3 33.71 -33.61 -10.59
CA GLU A 3 33.69 -33.09 -9.23
C GLU A 3 32.29 -32.54 -8.93
N LEU A 4 31.60 -33.15 -7.96
CA LEU A 4 30.41 -32.57 -7.35
C LEU A 4 30.89 -31.45 -6.42
N LEU A 5 30.90 -30.23 -6.95
CA LEU A 5 31.26 -29.04 -6.21
C LEU A 5 30.40 -28.92 -4.95
N SER A 6 31.08 -29.10 -3.83
CA SER A 6 30.72 -28.71 -2.47
C SER A 6 30.08 -27.33 -2.47
N SER A 7 28.75 -27.27 -2.35
CA SER A 7 28.07 -26.03 -2.03
C SER A 7 28.26 -25.76 -0.53
N PRO A 8 28.79 -24.58 -0.14
CA PRO A 8 29.21 -24.37 1.23
C PRO A 8 28.01 -24.38 2.16
N ARG A 9 28.09 -25.28 3.15
CA ARG A 9 27.34 -25.27 4.41
C ARG A 9 27.12 -23.82 4.85
N LEU A 10 25.87 -23.46 5.16
CA LEU A 10 25.54 -22.36 6.07
C LEU A 10 26.23 -22.68 7.41
N LYS A 11 27.51 -22.32 7.51
CA LYS A 11 28.30 -22.45 8.72
C LYS A 11 27.77 -21.42 9.70
N SER A 12 26.98 -21.89 10.66
CA SER A 12 26.91 -21.40 12.05
C SER A 12 27.34 -19.94 12.24
N ALA A 13 26.44 -19.00 11.96
CA ALA A 13 26.46 -17.70 12.59
C ALA A 13 25.26 -17.63 13.54
N ARG A 14 25.53 -17.15 14.75
CA ARG A 14 24.62 -17.09 15.89
C ARG A 14 23.36 -16.27 15.52
N HIS A 15 22.22 -16.93 15.34
CA HIS A 15 20.94 -16.30 14.98
C HIS A 15 20.20 -15.69 16.19
N SER A 16 20.87 -15.00 17.13
CA SER A 16 20.19 -14.46 18.32
C SER A 16 20.52 -13.03 18.71
N VAL A 17 20.95 -12.21 17.76
CA VAL A 17 20.85 -10.75 17.91
C VAL A 17 20.31 -10.23 16.58
N ALA A 18 19.16 -9.57 16.58
CA ALA A 18 18.69 -8.85 15.39
C ALA A 18 19.85 -7.96 14.89
N ASP A 19 20.13 -7.98 13.57
CA ASP A 19 21.19 -7.15 12.99
C ASP A 19 20.99 -5.71 13.50
N LEU A 20 21.98 -5.15 14.22
CA LEU A 20 21.86 -3.85 14.85
C LEU A 20 21.52 -2.75 13.83
N ARG A 21 21.84 -2.94 12.55
CA ARG A 21 21.42 -2.05 11.47
C ARG A 21 19.91 -2.09 11.24
N PHE A 22 19.32 -3.29 11.29
CA PHE A 22 17.88 -3.45 11.19
C PHE A 22 17.16 -2.89 12.42
N VAL A 23 17.68 -3.13 13.62
CA VAL A 23 17.12 -2.55 14.86
C VAL A 23 17.10 -1.02 14.80
N ARG A 24 18.22 -0.40 14.40
CA ARG A 24 18.26 1.06 14.22
C ARG A 24 17.32 1.54 13.11
N ALA A 25 17.13 0.75 12.06
CA ALA A 25 16.14 1.07 11.04
C ALA A 25 14.73 1.07 11.64
N LEU A 26 14.38 0.10 12.50
CA LEU A 26 13.08 0.08 13.18
C LEU A 26 12.81 1.35 14.01
N ASP A 27 13.82 1.90 14.70
CA ASP A 27 13.66 3.17 15.44
C ASP A 27 13.24 4.32 14.50
N VAL A 28 13.88 4.41 13.33
CA VAL A 28 13.54 5.41 12.30
C VAL A 28 12.14 5.18 11.74
N LEU A 29 11.81 3.93 11.42
CA LEU A 29 10.50 3.57 10.87
C LEU A 29 9.38 3.86 11.87
N GLN A 30 9.60 3.56 13.15
CA GLN A 30 8.64 3.85 14.22
C GLN A 30 8.43 5.36 14.38
N ALA A 31 9.50 6.15 14.36
CA ALA A 31 9.41 7.61 14.42
C ALA A 31 8.62 8.18 13.22
N GLN A 32 8.90 7.71 12.00
CA GLN A 32 8.18 8.14 10.80
C GLN A 32 6.72 7.68 10.78
N ALA A 33 6.42 6.48 11.30
CA ALA A 33 5.05 6.00 11.46
C ALA A 33 4.27 6.87 12.46
N ALA A 34 4.87 7.23 13.59
CA ALA A 34 4.29 8.15 14.56
C ALA A 34 4.06 9.55 13.96
N GLU A 35 5.04 10.06 13.21
CA GLU A 35 4.89 11.31 12.46
C GLU A 35 3.70 11.22 11.50
N LEU A 36 3.64 10.16 10.70
CA LEU A 36 2.60 9.95 9.70
C LEU A 36 1.20 10.05 10.31
N VAL A 37 0.93 9.43 11.46
CA VAL A 37 -0.40 9.47 12.11
C VAL A 37 -0.65 10.75 12.91
N SER A 38 0.40 11.43 13.36
CA SER A 38 0.27 12.71 14.08
C SER A 38 -0.18 13.87 13.17
N GLN A 39 0.04 13.74 11.86
CA GLN A 39 -0.36 14.78 10.91
C GLN A 39 -1.90 14.86 10.78
N PRO A 40 -2.47 16.07 10.59
CA PRO A 40 -3.87 16.19 10.27
C PRO A 40 -4.16 15.51 8.92
N GLY A 41 -5.21 14.68 8.90
CA GLY A 41 -5.71 14.07 7.67
C GLY A 41 -6.18 15.12 6.67
N ARG A 42 -5.82 14.96 5.40
CA ARG A 42 -6.18 15.89 4.31
C ARG A 42 -6.90 15.16 3.20
N HIS A 43 -7.81 15.82 2.49
CA HIS A 43 -8.34 15.26 1.25
C HIS A 43 -7.42 15.54 0.07
N PHE A 44 -7.59 14.80 -1.02
CA PHE A 44 -6.75 14.90 -2.22
C PHE A 44 -6.60 16.34 -2.75
N GLY A 45 -7.64 17.15 -2.66
CA GLY A 45 -7.61 18.56 -3.10
C GLY A 45 -6.57 19.44 -2.38
N ALA A 46 -6.01 19.00 -1.26
CA ALA A 46 -4.95 19.71 -0.54
C ALA A 46 -3.53 19.39 -1.03
N PHE A 47 -3.37 18.47 -1.99
CA PHE A 47 -2.07 18.09 -2.55
C PHE A 47 -1.84 18.76 -3.90
N SER A 48 -0.59 19.10 -4.20
CA SER A 48 -0.17 19.75 -5.45
C SER A 48 1.01 19.03 -6.11
N GLU A 49 1.22 19.30 -7.40
CA GLU A 49 2.35 18.74 -8.18
C GLU A 49 3.71 19.20 -7.67
N GLN A 50 3.79 20.38 -7.05
CA GLN A 50 5.02 20.97 -6.52
C GLN A 50 5.34 20.48 -5.09
N GLY A 51 4.44 19.70 -4.48
CA GLY A 51 4.64 19.16 -3.13
C GLY A 51 5.69 18.04 -3.05
N PRO A 52 5.92 17.50 -1.84
CA PRO A 52 6.77 16.32 -1.63
C PRO A 52 6.35 15.15 -2.54
N GLN A 53 7.33 14.45 -3.10
CA GLN A 53 7.06 13.41 -4.11
C GLN A 53 7.31 11.98 -3.62
N GLN A 54 8.25 11.78 -2.70
CA GLN A 54 8.77 10.46 -2.37
C GLN A 54 8.50 10.12 -0.92
N GLY A 55 7.82 9.01 -0.65
CA GLY A 55 7.52 8.62 0.72
C GLY A 55 6.36 7.64 0.83
N VAL A 56 5.73 7.64 2.00
CA VAL A 56 4.63 6.76 2.37
C VAL A 56 3.39 7.59 2.64
N TYR A 57 2.25 7.13 2.12
CA TYR A 57 0.94 7.74 2.34
C TYR A 57 -0.02 6.75 2.97
N LEU A 58 -0.93 7.27 3.79
CA LEU A 58 -1.96 6.52 4.51
C LEU A 58 -3.34 7.07 4.15
N PHE A 59 -4.23 6.20 3.66
CA PHE A 59 -5.66 6.47 3.56
C PHE A 59 -6.39 5.96 4.81
N SER A 60 -7.31 6.77 5.33
CA SER A 60 -8.04 6.50 6.56
C SER A 60 -9.49 7.01 6.53
N GLU A 61 -10.33 6.41 7.37
CA GLU A 61 -11.70 6.85 7.65
C GLU A 61 -11.86 7.07 9.16
N GLY A 62 -11.86 8.33 9.60
CA GLY A 62 -11.75 8.62 11.02
C GLY A 62 -10.43 8.06 11.59
N ASP A 63 -10.54 7.22 12.60
CA ASP A 63 -9.40 6.56 13.24
C ASP A 63 -8.99 5.25 12.54
N ASP A 64 -9.79 4.74 11.60
CA ASP A 64 -9.48 3.51 10.88
C ASP A 64 -8.41 3.75 9.80
N HIS A 65 -7.27 3.09 9.95
CA HIS A 65 -6.16 3.13 8.99
C HIS A 65 -6.35 2.02 7.96
N LEU A 66 -6.62 2.36 6.70
CA LEU A 66 -7.18 1.41 5.74
C LEU A 66 -6.19 0.93 4.70
N PHE A 67 -5.32 1.83 4.25
CA PHE A 67 -4.37 1.53 3.17
C PHE A 67 -3.12 2.36 3.32
N VAL A 68 -1.99 1.67 3.36
CA VAL A 68 -0.66 2.25 3.28
C VAL A 68 -0.12 1.96 1.88
N GLY A 69 0.46 2.98 1.26
CA GLY A 69 1.19 2.80 0.02
C GLY A 69 2.46 3.65 0.00
N ARG A 70 3.42 3.23 -0.81
CA ARG A 70 4.61 4.04 -1.12
C ARG A 70 4.61 4.60 -2.53
N THR A 71 5.40 5.65 -2.72
CA THR A 71 5.51 6.31 -4.02
C THR A 71 6.82 7.08 -4.17
N SER A 72 7.24 7.27 -5.42
CA SER A 72 8.25 8.26 -5.80
C SER A 72 7.66 9.48 -6.53
N ARG A 73 6.33 9.49 -6.73
CA ARG A 73 5.55 10.54 -7.40
C ARG A 73 4.18 10.68 -6.71
N LEU A 74 4.15 11.34 -5.56
CA LEU A 74 2.97 11.40 -4.68
C LEU A 74 1.72 11.89 -5.39
N TYR A 75 1.78 13.08 -6.01
CA TYR A 75 0.60 13.69 -6.61
C TYR A 75 -0.02 12.79 -7.70
N GLN A 76 0.82 12.24 -8.60
CA GLN A 76 0.37 11.30 -9.63
C GLN A 76 -0.26 10.04 -9.02
N ARG A 77 0.33 9.50 -7.95
CA ARG A 77 -0.19 8.30 -7.26
C ARG A 77 -1.54 8.58 -6.59
N LEU A 78 -1.68 9.70 -5.90
CA LEU A 78 -2.95 10.10 -5.29
C LEU A 78 -4.01 10.41 -6.33
N MET A 79 -3.65 11.09 -7.43
CA MET A 79 -4.54 11.30 -8.57
C MET A 79 -5.03 9.97 -9.14
N ASN A 80 -4.15 8.96 -9.22
CA ASN A 80 -4.51 7.64 -9.68
C ASN A 80 -5.55 6.96 -8.77
N HIS A 81 -5.40 7.09 -7.45
CA HIS A 81 -6.37 6.59 -6.47
C HIS A 81 -7.69 7.38 -6.45
N CYS A 82 -7.65 8.70 -6.55
CA CYS A 82 -8.81 9.56 -6.30
C CYS A 82 -9.59 9.92 -7.59
N ARG A 83 -8.89 10.32 -8.65
CA ARG A 83 -9.50 10.83 -9.90
C ARG A 83 -9.58 9.82 -11.03
N GLY A 84 -8.78 8.74 -10.99
CA GLY A 84 -8.67 7.82 -12.10
C GLY A 84 -10.00 7.17 -12.51
N SER A 85 -10.29 7.12 -13.82
CA SER A 85 -11.50 6.51 -14.39
C SER A 85 -11.47 4.98 -14.32
N ALA A 86 -12.64 4.35 -14.54
CA ALA A 86 -12.83 2.90 -14.52
C ALA A 86 -11.93 2.12 -15.49
N HIS A 87 -11.59 2.73 -16.64
CA HIS A 87 -10.89 2.02 -17.72
C HIS A 87 -9.36 2.10 -17.63
N THR A 88 -8.80 3.22 -17.16
CA THR A 88 -7.35 3.51 -17.27
C THR A 88 -6.58 3.46 -15.95
N ASN A 89 -7.26 3.39 -14.80
CA ASN A 89 -6.59 3.60 -13.52
C ASN A 89 -7.14 2.72 -12.38
N ARG A 90 -6.96 1.42 -12.58
CA ARG A 90 -7.28 0.33 -11.67
C ARG A 90 -6.21 0.23 -10.59
N SER A 91 -6.20 1.16 -9.64
CA SER A 91 -5.34 1.00 -8.45
C SER A 91 -5.83 -0.18 -7.60
N ALA A 92 -4.91 -0.98 -7.06
CA ALA A 92 -5.23 -2.11 -6.18
C ALA A 92 -6.21 -1.75 -5.05
N LEU A 93 -6.04 -0.56 -4.43
CA LEU A 93 -6.94 -0.04 -3.41
C LEU A 93 -8.42 0.01 -3.84
N LYS A 94 -8.73 0.52 -5.04
CA LYS A 94 -10.12 0.60 -5.54
C LYS A 94 -10.77 -0.78 -5.63
N LEU A 95 -10.02 -1.75 -6.15
CA LEU A 95 -10.50 -3.12 -6.27
C LEU A 95 -10.72 -3.74 -4.90
N LYS A 96 -9.79 -3.56 -3.96
CA LYS A 96 -9.91 -4.11 -2.59
C LYS A 96 -11.08 -3.51 -1.81
N VAL A 97 -11.28 -2.19 -1.88
CA VAL A 97 -12.44 -1.52 -1.26
C VAL A 97 -13.73 -2.04 -1.87
N MET A 98 -13.81 -2.09 -3.20
CA MET A 98 -14.99 -2.61 -3.90
C MET A 98 -15.28 -4.08 -3.54
N LEU A 99 -14.28 -4.95 -3.52
CA LEU A 99 -14.44 -6.37 -3.18
C LEU A 99 -14.89 -6.55 -1.73
N ALA A 100 -14.37 -5.75 -0.79
CA ALA A 100 -14.75 -5.82 0.61
C ALA A 100 -16.21 -5.40 0.86
N ASP A 101 -16.73 -4.46 0.08
CA ASP A 101 -18.07 -3.91 0.23
C ASP A 101 -19.12 -4.59 -0.68
N SER A 102 -18.73 -5.60 -1.45
CA SER A 102 -19.61 -6.22 -2.44
C SER A 102 -19.71 -7.73 -2.29
N ARG A 103 -20.78 -8.29 -2.86
CA ARG A 103 -20.94 -9.74 -3.00
C ARG A 103 -20.03 -10.36 -4.07
N PHE A 104 -19.22 -9.55 -4.76
CA PHE A 104 -18.39 -10.03 -5.85
C PHE A 104 -17.11 -10.64 -5.28
N SER A 105 -16.97 -11.95 -5.44
CA SER A 105 -15.66 -12.60 -5.40
C SER A 105 -15.20 -12.68 -6.84
N VAL A 106 -14.35 -11.76 -7.30
CA VAL A 106 -13.90 -11.78 -8.70
C VAL A 106 -12.79 -12.83 -8.84
N PRO A 107 -13.00 -13.94 -9.56
CA PRO A 107 -11.87 -14.71 -10.03
C PRO A 107 -11.32 -13.93 -11.22
N VAL A 108 -10.36 -13.04 -10.98
CA VAL A 108 -9.62 -12.39 -12.06
C VAL A 108 -8.72 -13.46 -12.69
N SER A 109 -9.31 -14.35 -13.48
CA SER A 109 -8.55 -15.27 -14.31
C SER A 109 -7.90 -14.46 -15.43
N ARG A 110 -6.66 -14.80 -15.81
CA ARG A 110 -5.96 -14.15 -16.94
C ARG A 110 -6.75 -14.20 -18.27
N LYS A 111 -7.83 -14.98 -18.36
CA LYS A 111 -8.64 -15.17 -19.56
C LYS A 111 -9.83 -14.21 -19.67
N THR A 112 -10.25 -13.57 -18.59
CA THR A 112 -11.41 -12.67 -18.61
C THR A 112 -10.92 -11.22 -18.64
N GLY A 113 -11.26 -10.50 -19.71
CA GLY A 113 -10.92 -9.09 -19.84
C GLY A 113 -11.71 -8.24 -18.84
N TRP A 114 -11.12 -7.14 -18.39
CA TRP A 114 -11.82 -6.19 -17.50
C TRP A 114 -13.06 -5.59 -18.17
N GLU A 115 -13.04 -5.43 -19.48
CA GLU A 115 -14.19 -4.97 -20.26
C GLU A 115 -15.41 -5.89 -20.08
N ASP A 116 -15.21 -7.20 -19.97
CA ASP A 116 -16.29 -8.15 -19.73
C ASP A 116 -16.81 -8.09 -18.28
N ILE A 117 -15.93 -7.80 -17.32
CA ILE A 117 -16.31 -7.61 -15.91
C ILE A 117 -17.17 -6.33 -15.75
N PHE A 118 -16.82 -5.26 -16.46
CA PHE A 118 -17.58 -3.99 -16.42
C PHE A 118 -18.91 -4.04 -17.19
N LYS A 119 -19.20 -5.10 -17.97
CA LYS A 119 -20.54 -5.32 -18.52
C LYS A 119 -21.55 -5.73 -17.45
N ASP A 120 -21.09 -6.25 -16.31
CA ASP A 120 -21.94 -6.44 -15.13
C ASP A 120 -22.24 -5.05 -14.53
N GLN A 121 -23.49 -4.60 -14.68
CA GLN A 121 -23.94 -3.32 -14.14
C GLN A 121 -23.74 -3.22 -12.63
N GLY A 122 -23.86 -4.34 -11.89
CA GLY A 122 -23.62 -4.36 -10.45
C GLY A 122 -22.15 -4.10 -10.11
N PHE A 123 -21.22 -4.59 -10.93
CA PHE A 123 -19.79 -4.32 -10.77
C PHE A 123 -19.49 -2.83 -10.97
N GLY A 124 -20.04 -2.23 -12.04
CA GLY A 124 -19.86 -0.80 -12.32
C GLY A 124 -20.34 0.09 -11.16
N VAL A 125 -21.52 -0.20 -10.61
CA VAL A 125 -22.06 0.52 -9.45
C VAL A 125 -21.18 0.37 -8.21
N ALA A 126 -20.74 -0.86 -7.90
CA ALA A 126 -19.87 -1.11 -6.76
C ALA A 126 -18.50 -0.42 -6.90
N PHE A 127 -17.93 -0.42 -8.12
CA PHE A 127 -16.66 0.23 -8.40
C PHE A 127 -16.75 1.76 -8.25
N GLU A 128 -17.83 2.37 -8.72
CA GLU A 128 -18.08 3.81 -8.53
C GLU A 128 -18.30 4.15 -7.05
N ALA A 129 -19.02 3.31 -6.29
CA ALA A 129 -19.16 3.49 -4.84
C ALA A 129 -17.79 3.47 -4.13
N ALA A 130 -16.91 2.53 -4.49
CA ALA A 130 -15.55 2.46 -3.96
C ALA A 130 -14.73 3.72 -4.27
N LYS A 131 -14.85 4.27 -5.49
CA LYS A 131 -14.21 5.56 -5.84
C LYS A 131 -14.74 6.71 -4.99
N THR A 132 -16.06 6.80 -4.80
CA THR A 132 -16.65 7.83 -3.95
C THR A 132 -16.16 7.71 -2.51
N ARG A 133 -16.04 6.50 -1.98
CA ARG A 133 -15.51 6.23 -0.64
C ARG A 133 -14.05 6.68 -0.52
N ILE A 134 -13.18 6.24 -1.43
CA ILE A 134 -11.76 6.62 -1.45
C ILE A 134 -11.56 8.14 -1.55
N ASN A 135 -12.39 8.84 -2.32
CA ASN A 135 -12.32 10.31 -2.41
C ASN A 135 -12.67 11.03 -1.09
N LYS A 136 -13.46 10.39 -0.22
CA LYS A 136 -13.83 10.92 1.11
C LYS A 136 -12.83 10.55 2.20
N MET A 137 -11.91 9.63 1.95
CA MET A 137 -10.89 9.25 2.91
C MET A 137 -9.94 10.42 3.20
N GLN A 138 -9.40 10.42 4.42
CA GLN A 138 -8.33 11.30 4.82
C GLN A 138 -6.99 10.68 4.42
N ILE A 139 -6.10 11.52 3.91
CA ILE A 139 -4.77 11.17 3.44
C ILE A 139 -3.74 11.85 4.34
N ARG A 140 -2.79 11.06 4.85
CA ARG A 140 -1.58 11.54 5.52
C ARG A 140 -0.35 11.13 4.70
N PHE A 141 0.75 11.86 4.81
CA PHE A 141 1.98 11.58 4.05
C PHE A 141 3.23 11.94 4.83
N VAL A 142 4.22 11.05 4.83
CA VAL A 142 5.56 11.31 5.37
C VAL A 142 6.59 11.15 4.26
N GLU A 143 7.51 12.11 4.14
CA GLU A 143 8.56 12.07 3.12
C GLU A 143 9.64 11.05 3.53
N GLU A 144 9.98 10.14 2.61
CA GLU A 144 11.11 9.22 2.73
C GLU A 144 11.73 9.03 1.35
N ARG A 145 12.95 9.54 1.18
CA ARG A 145 13.67 9.58 -0.10
C ARG A 145 14.44 8.29 -0.35
N ASP A 146 14.96 7.67 0.70
CA ASP A 146 15.64 6.39 0.58
C ASP A 146 14.66 5.30 0.15
N SER A 147 15.01 4.57 -0.90
CA SER A 147 14.09 3.60 -1.49
C SER A 147 13.89 2.36 -0.63
N LEU A 148 14.90 1.97 0.16
CA LEU A 148 14.82 0.82 1.04
C LEU A 148 13.98 1.17 2.27
N ASN A 149 14.27 2.30 2.93
CA ASN A 149 13.49 2.77 4.07
C ASN A 149 12.02 2.97 3.69
N ARG A 150 11.74 3.55 2.51
CA ARG A 150 10.37 3.70 2.03
C ARG A 150 9.63 2.37 1.84
N TYR A 151 10.33 1.31 1.44
CA TYR A 151 9.75 -0.04 1.34
C TYR A 151 9.51 -0.63 2.73
N LEU A 152 10.49 -0.53 3.63
CA LEU A 152 10.37 -1.02 4.99
C LEU A 152 9.28 -0.27 5.78
N LEU A 153 9.13 1.04 5.56
CA LEU A 153 8.11 1.88 6.19
C LEU A 153 6.70 1.51 5.72
N GLU A 154 6.50 1.23 4.44
CA GLU A 154 5.22 0.71 3.93
C GLU A 154 4.82 -0.58 4.65
N ALA A 155 5.76 -1.52 4.78
CA ALA A 155 5.54 -2.78 5.49
C ALA A 155 5.28 -2.60 6.98
N TYR A 156 6.11 -1.80 7.65
CA TYR A 156 5.96 -1.49 9.06
C TYR A 156 4.58 -0.87 9.34
N CYS A 157 4.19 0.18 8.60
CA CYS A 157 2.91 0.85 8.77
C CYS A 157 1.72 -0.08 8.45
N ALA A 158 1.82 -0.93 7.43
CA ALA A 158 0.75 -1.87 7.11
C ALA A 158 0.46 -2.84 8.27
N VAL A 159 1.52 -3.33 8.94
CA VAL A 159 1.42 -4.19 10.13
C VAL A 159 0.97 -3.39 11.35
N ALA A 160 1.67 -2.30 11.66
CA ALA A 160 1.44 -1.52 12.88
C ALA A 160 0.05 -0.89 12.94
N PHE A 161 -0.56 -0.61 11.78
CA PHE A 161 -1.87 0.02 11.68
C PHE A 161 -3.00 -0.92 11.26
N ASP A 162 -2.73 -2.23 11.13
CA ASP A 162 -3.69 -3.22 10.62
C ASP A 162 -4.38 -2.76 9.31
N ALA A 163 -3.58 -2.21 8.39
CA ALA A 163 -4.09 -1.54 7.19
C ALA A 163 -4.55 -2.55 6.14
N ARG A 164 -5.75 -3.09 6.34
CA ARG A 164 -6.35 -4.25 5.65
C ARG A 164 -6.38 -4.23 4.12
N TYR A 165 -6.27 -3.06 3.48
CA TYR A 165 -6.22 -2.98 2.02
C TYR A 165 -4.81 -2.87 1.44
N SER A 166 -3.76 -2.77 2.26
CA SER A 166 -2.37 -2.66 1.79
C SER A 166 -1.94 -3.92 1.03
N ASP A 167 -1.04 -3.78 0.04
CA ASP A 167 -0.58 -4.87 -0.85
C ASP A 167 0.46 -5.80 -0.18
N ILE A 168 0.27 -6.09 1.10
CA ILE A 168 1.16 -6.94 1.89
C ILE A 168 0.28 -8.04 2.49
N ASP A 169 0.51 -9.27 2.07
CA ASP A 169 -0.12 -10.44 2.67
C ASP A 169 0.49 -10.64 4.06
N ILE A 170 -0.16 -10.05 5.07
CA ILE A 170 0.25 -10.15 6.47
C ILE A 170 -0.49 -11.35 7.08
N GLU A 171 0.10 -12.54 6.97
CA GLU A 171 -0.33 -13.73 7.73
C GLU A 171 0.35 -13.73 9.12
N LEU A 172 0.01 -12.75 9.97
CA LEU A 172 0.53 -12.66 11.36
C LEU A 172 -0.56 -12.89 12.41
N ARG A 173 -1.52 -13.78 12.12
CA ARG A 173 -2.60 -14.14 13.06
C ARG A 173 -2.37 -15.52 13.66
#